data_AF-A0A958DFQ3-F1
#
_entry.id   AF-A0A958DFQ3-F1
#
_cell.length_a   1.000
_cell.length_b   1.000
_cell.length_c   1.000
_cell.angle_alpha   90.00
_cell.angle_beta   90.00
_cell.angle_gamma   90.00
#
_symmetry.space_group_name_H-M   'P 1'
#
loop_
_entity.id
_entity.type
_entity.pdbx_description
1 polymer ?
#
loop_
_entity_poly.entity_id
_entity_poly.type
_entity_poly.pdbx_seq_one_letter_code
_entity_poly.pdbx_strand_id
1 'polypeptide(L)'
;MTDEMSSEKPAQTNTKQKRSATFYTDKIGLERLIFFSDAVFAIAITLLALEIRLPEEAGQYGDLEMWAALAGLWHQYLAYIISFLVIGSFWMAHHRKFRLVDRYDNRLLSLNLLVLMSIAFIPFASSVISVSSTRSATIFYALTMVVVSLFFTAMWVYITHDNRLLKPDISQQRKQREF
;
A
#
# COMPACT_ATOMS: atom_id res chain seq x y z
N MET A 1 68.07 12.25 -20.15
CA MET A 1 68.99 13.26 -19.57
C MET A 1 68.57 14.56 -20.23
N THR A 2 67.69 15.38 -19.68
CA THR A 2 67.29 15.72 -18.29
C THR A 2 65.78 16.07 -18.31
N ASP A 3 64.96 15.68 -17.31
CA ASP A 3 64.69 16.41 -16.05
C ASP A 3 64.33 17.90 -16.28
N GLU A 4 63.29 18.51 -15.73
CA GLU A 4 62.26 18.13 -14.76
C GLU A 4 61.30 19.35 -14.70
N MET A 5 60.03 19.15 -14.30
CA MET A 5 59.16 20.12 -13.60
C MET A 5 58.84 21.48 -14.28
N SER A 6 57.59 21.94 -14.36
CA SER A 6 56.63 22.03 -13.26
C SER A 6 55.33 22.69 -13.76
N SER A 7 54.23 22.29 -13.11
CA SER A 7 53.10 23.16 -12.75
C SER A 7 52.18 23.70 -13.85
N GLU A 8 51.04 23.04 -14.03
CA GLU A 8 49.78 23.57 -13.48
C GLU A 8 48.62 22.55 -13.53
N LYS A 9 48.19 22.11 -12.34
CA LYS A 9 46.77 21.88 -12.00
C LYS A 9 46.46 22.98 -10.97
N PRO A 10 45.23 23.51 -10.79
CA PRO A 10 43.96 22.79 -10.97
C PRO A 10 42.75 23.65 -11.44
N ALA A 11 41.64 23.01 -11.83
CA ALA A 11 40.30 23.50 -11.47
C ALA A 11 39.24 22.44 -11.77
N GLN A 12 38.49 22.13 -10.72
CA GLN A 12 37.33 21.25 -10.72
C GLN A 12 36.24 21.79 -11.65
N THR A 13 35.59 20.93 -12.43
CA THR A 13 34.19 21.17 -12.80
C THR A 13 33.38 20.00 -12.31
N ASN A 14 32.87 20.20 -11.11
CA ASN A 14 32.02 19.31 -10.35
C ASN A 14 30.60 19.30 -10.97
N THR A 15 29.77 18.33 -10.53
CA THR A 15 28.30 18.41 -10.45
C THR A 15 27.39 18.06 -11.64
N LYS A 16 27.67 17.00 -12.42
CA LYS A 16 26.57 16.25 -13.08
C LYS A 16 26.77 14.73 -13.05
N GLN A 17 27.09 14.18 -11.87
CA GLN A 17 26.70 12.81 -11.56
C GLN A 17 25.17 12.80 -11.49
N LYS A 18 24.53 12.71 -12.67
CA LYS A 18 23.10 12.47 -12.85
C LYS A 18 22.73 11.39 -11.84
N ARG A 19 21.88 11.72 -10.86
CA ARG A 19 21.34 10.77 -9.89
C ARG A 19 20.80 9.58 -10.67
N SER A 20 21.60 8.53 -10.78
CA SER A 20 21.21 7.28 -11.38
C SER A 20 20.21 6.68 -10.42
N ALA A 21 18.92 6.91 -10.68
CA ALA A 21 17.88 6.14 -10.04
C ALA A 21 18.21 4.67 -10.32
N THR A 22 18.61 3.93 -9.28
CA THR A 22 18.93 2.52 -9.37
C THR A 22 17.62 1.77 -9.61
N PHE A 23 17.32 1.51 -10.88
CA PHE A 23 16.18 0.68 -11.26
C PHE A 23 16.61 -0.78 -11.17
N TYR A 24 15.87 -1.58 -10.41
CA TYR A 24 16.07 -3.01 -10.35
C TYR A 24 15.18 -3.67 -11.41
N THR A 25 15.80 -4.36 -12.37
CA THR A 25 15.11 -5.24 -13.33
C THR A 25 15.10 -6.68 -12.81
N ASP A 26 14.93 -6.84 -11.50
CA ASP A 26 14.85 -8.15 -10.86
C ASP A 26 13.39 -8.55 -10.71
N LYS A 27 12.93 -9.45 -11.59
CA LYS A 27 11.56 -9.97 -11.55
C LYS A 27 11.26 -10.68 -10.22
N ILE A 28 12.25 -11.39 -9.66
CA ILE A 28 12.08 -12.11 -8.39
C ILE A 28 11.87 -11.11 -7.25
N GLY A 29 12.63 -10.02 -7.22
CA GLY A 29 12.46 -8.94 -6.25
C GLY A 29 11.10 -8.25 -6.34
N LEU A 30 10.60 -8.00 -7.56
CA LEU A 30 9.26 -7.43 -7.76
C LEU A 30 8.17 -8.40 -7.29
N GLU A 31 8.27 -9.69 -7.62
CA GLU A 31 7.35 -10.72 -7.14
C GLU A 31 7.33 -10.78 -5.61
N ARG A 32 8.50 -10.76 -4.95
CA ARG A 32 8.60 -10.72 -3.48
C ARG A 32 7.90 -9.49 -2.88
N LEU A 33 8.03 -8.32 -3.50
CA LEU A 33 7.34 -7.11 -3.07
C LEU A 33 5.82 -7.29 -3.17
N ILE A 34 5.34 -7.85 -4.27
CA ILE A 34 3.90 -8.12 -4.47
C ILE A 34 3.41 -9.12 -3.42
N PHE A 35 4.12 -10.24 -3.21
CA PHE A 35 3.76 -11.23 -2.20
C PHE A 35 3.75 -10.69 -0.78
N PHE A 36 4.73 -9.85 -0.43
CA PHE A 36 4.74 -9.17 0.86
C PHE A 36 3.51 -8.29 1.04
N SER A 37 3.15 -7.54 -0.01
CA SER A 37 1.97 -6.67 0.00
C SER A 37 0.68 -7.50 0.17
N ASP A 38 0.54 -8.58 -0.59
CA ASP A 38 -0.61 -9.50 -0.49
C ASP A 38 -0.74 -10.10 0.92
N ALA A 39 0.38 -10.48 1.54
CA ALA A 39 0.38 -10.98 2.92
C ALA A 39 -0.13 -9.92 3.91
N VAL A 40 0.28 -8.66 3.77
CA VAL A 40 -0.19 -7.57 4.63
C VAL A 40 -1.69 -7.30 4.42
N PHE A 41 -2.16 -7.29 3.16
CA PHE A 41 -3.60 -7.17 2.86
C PHE A 41 -4.40 -8.31 3.50
N ALA A 42 -3.94 -9.55 3.38
CA ALA A 42 -4.60 -10.71 3.96
C ALA A 42 -4.67 -10.62 5.49
N ILE A 43 -3.58 -10.23 6.16
CA ILE A 43 -3.56 -10.03 7.60
C ILE A 43 -4.51 -8.91 8.02
N ALA A 44 -4.51 -7.77 7.32
CA ALA A 44 -5.41 -6.67 7.65
C ALA A 44 -6.89 -7.08 7.54
N ILE A 45 -7.24 -7.86 6.51
CA ILE A 45 -8.59 -8.42 6.32
C ILE A 45 -8.97 -9.37 7.46
N THR A 46 -8.08 -10.25 7.90
CA THR A 46 -8.40 -11.20 8.96
C THR A 46 -8.47 -10.55 10.34
N LEU A 47 -7.64 -9.52 10.59
CA LEU A 47 -7.70 -8.74 11.83
C LEU A 47 -9.02 -8.01 12.01
N LEU A 48 -9.73 -7.62 10.93
CA LEU A 48 -11.06 -7.03 11.05
C LEU A 48 -12.06 -7.94 11.80
N ALA A 49 -11.96 -9.25 11.62
CA ALA A 49 -12.86 -10.19 12.30
C ALA A 49 -12.63 -10.20 13.82
N LEU A 50 -11.41 -9.90 14.27
CA LEU A 50 -11.07 -9.81 15.70
C LEU A 50 -11.63 -8.54 16.36
N GLU A 51 -12.05 -7.55 15.58
CA GLU A 51 -12.67 -6.34 16.11
C GLU A 51 -14.16 -6.49 16.39
N ILE A 52 -14.75 -7.63 16.03
CA ILE A 52 -16.07 -8.03 16.50
C ILE A 52 -15.92 -8.60 17.90
N ARG A 53 -16.23 -7.78 18.91
CA ARG A 53 -16.04 -8.08 20.33
C ARG A 53 -17.38 -8.31 21.01
N LEU A 54 -17.47 -9.42 21.73
CA LEU A 54 -18.56 -9.70 22.65
C LEU A 54 -18.47 -8.76 23.88
N PRO A 55 -19.61 -8.46 24.54
CA PRO A 55 -19.62 -7.80 25.84
C PRO A 55 -18.79 -8.57 26.88
N GLU A 56 -18.20 -7.87 27.85
CA GLU A 56 -17.33 -8.48 28.86
C GLU A 56 -18.07 -9.50 29.73
N GLU A 57 -19.34 -9.22 30.04
CA GLU A 57 -20.21 -10.09 30.81
C GLU A 57 -20.80 -11.28 30.00
N ALA A 58 -20.45 -11.44 28.72
CA ALA A 58 -21.03 -12.49 27.86
C ALA A 58 -20.79 -13.92 28.35
N GLY A 59 -19.75 -14.15 29.16
CA GLY A 59 -19.49 -15.45 29.80
C GLY A 59 -20.50 -15.83 30.88
N GLN A 60 -21.36 -14.91 31.30
CA GLN A 60 -22.39 -15.12 32.33
C GLN A 60 -23.80 -15.25 31.74
N TYR A 61 -23.96 -15.04 30.44
CA TYR A 61 -25.25 -15.02 29.77
C TYR A 61 -25.88 -16.42 29.66
N GLY A 62 -27.20 -16.49 29.85
CA GLY A 62 -28.00 -17.65 29.42
C GLY A 62 -28.23 -17.67 27.90
N ASP A 63 -28.84 -18.74 27.38
CA ASP A 63 -29.04 -18.93 25.92
C ASP A 63 -29.73 -17.72 25.24
N LEU A 64 -30.81 -17.20 25.84
CA LEU A 64 -31.58 -16.09 25.27
C LEU A 64 -30.78 -14.77 25.26
N GLU A 65 -30.03 -14.51 26.33
CA GLU A 65 -29.20 -13.31 26.48
C GLU A 65 -28.03 -13.31 25.51
N MET A 66 -27.42 -14.49 25.27
CA MET A 66 -26.37 -14.67 24.27
C MET A 66 -26.87 -14.33 22.85
N TRP A 67 -28.04 -14.84 22.46
CA TRP A 67 -28.63 -14.52 21.15
C TRP A 67 -28.96 -13.03 21.02
N ALA A 68 -29.50 -12.41 22.07
CA ALA A 68 -29.79 -10.98 22.10
C ALA A 68 -28.49 -10.14 21.97
N ALA A 69 -27.43 -10.54 22.68
CA ALA A 69 -26.13 -9.88 22.60
C ALA A 69 -25.55 -9.94 21.19
N LEU A 70 -25.55 -11.12 20.55
CA LEU A 70 -25.10 -11.30 19.17
C LEU A 70 -25.88 -10.43 18.18
N ALA A 71 -27.21 -10.38 18.30
CA ALA A 71 -28.05 -9.51 17.47
C ALA A 71 -27.74 -8.02 17.70
N GLY A 72 -27.36 -7.64 18.93
CA GLY A 72 -26.95 -6.28 19.30
C GLY A 72 -25.64 -5.81 18.66
N LEU A 73 -24.77 -6.73 18.19
CA LEU A 73 -23.47 -6.41 17.57
C LEU A 73 -23.56 -5.90 16.12
N TRP A 74 -24.77 -5.57 15.63
CA TRP A 74 -24.98 -5.22 14.22
C TRP A 74 -24.11 -4.07 13.71
N HIS A 75 -23.80 -3.06 14.54
CA HIS A 75 -22.88 -1.97 14.18
C HIS A 75 -21.46 -2.49 13.92
N GLN A 76 -21.02 -3.48 14.70
CA GLN A 76 -19.69 -4.09 14.53
C GLN A 76 -19.65 -4.95 13.26
N TYR A 77 -20.71 -5.70 12.97
CA TYR A 77 -20.83 -6.43 11.70
C TYR A 77 -20.82 -5.49 10.50
N LEU A 78 -21.53 -4.36 10.58
CA LEU A 78 -21.55 -3.38 9.49
C LEU A 78 -20.16 -2.75 9.27
N ALA A 79 -19.49 -2.32 10.35
CA ALA A 79 -18.14 -1.78 10.27
C ALA A 79 -17.16 -2.82 9.68
N TYR A 80 -17.26 -4.08 10.10
CA TYR A 80 -16.50 -5.20 9.56
C TYR A 80 -16.70 -5.35 8.05
N ILE A 81 -17.96 -5.46 7.58
CA ILE A 81 -18.27 -5.68 6.17
C ILE A 81 -17.77 -4.51 5.31
N ILE A 82 -18.03 -3.27 5.74
CA ILE A 82 -17.59 -2.08 5.00
C ILE A 82 -16.07 -2.07 4.91
N SER A 83 -15.36 -2.23 6.02
CA SER A 83 -13.90 -2.22 6.04
C SER A 83 -13.30 -3.38 5.24
N PHE A 84 -13.91 -4.57 5.27
CA PHE A 84 -13.50 -5.71 4.45
C PHE A 84 -13.57 -5.36 2.96
N LEU A 85 -14.70 -4.81 2.51
CA LEU A 85 -14.91 -4.41 1.12
C LEU A 85 -13.95 -3.29 0.70
N VAL A 86 -13.66 -2.34 1.60
CA VAL A 86 -12.69 -1.27 1.37
C VAL A 86 -11.28 -1.84 1.17
N ILE A 87 -10.79 -2.65 2.11
CA ILE A 87 -9.45 -3.25 2.01
C ILE A 87 -9.36 -4.14 0.77
N GLY A 88 -10.38 -4.95 0.50
CA GLY A 88 -10.46 -5.78 -0.71
C GLY A 88 -10.44 -4.96 -2.00
N SER A 89 -11.09 -3.80 -2.01
CA SER A 89 -11.06 -2.87 -3.16
C SER A 89 -9.67 -2.28 -3.40
N PHE A 90 -8.97 -1.88 -2.33
CA PHE A 90 -7.57 -1.45 -2.42
C PHE A 90 -6.66 -2.56 -2.89
N TRP A 91 -6.84 -3.80 -2.40
CA TRP A 91 -6.09 -4.97 -2.85
C TRP A 91 -6.31 -5.24 -4.35
N MET A 92 -7.56 -5.24 -4.82
CA MET A 92 -7.85 -5.40 -6.26
C MET A 92 -7.24 -4.28 -7.10
N ALA A 93 -7.26 -3.05 -6.62
CA ALA A 93 -6.61 -1.93 -7.29
C ALA A 93 -5.08 -2.08 -7.29
N HIS A 94 -4.49 -2.52 -6.19
CA HIS A 94 -3.06 -2.77 -6.05
C HIS A 94 -2.61 -3.83 -7.06
N HIS A 95 -3.29 -4.98 -7.08
CA HIS A 95 -2.98 -6.07 -8.00
C HIS A 95 -3.08 -5.62 -9.48
N ARG A 96 -4.12 -4.86 -9.84
CA ARG A 96 -4.28 -4.31 -11.21
C ARG A 96 -3.14 -3.36 -11.58
N LYS A 97 -2.72 -2.48 -10.67
CA LYS A 97 -1.63 -1.51 -10.90
C LYS A 97 -0.28 -2.20 -11.01
N PHE A 98 0.05 -3.10 -10.08
CA PHE A 98 1.34 -3.80 -10.06
C PHE A 98 1.52 -4.78 -11.23
N ARG A 99 0.44 -5.26 -11.85
CA ARG A 99 0.53 -6.03 -13.10
C ARG A 99 1.15 -5.24 -14.27
N LEU A 100 1.05 -3.91 -14.23
CA LEU A 100 1.60 -3.01 -15.26
C LEU A 100 3.05 -2.61 -14.98
N VAL A 101 3.54 -2.85 -13.75
CA VAL A 101 4.90 -2.54 -13.32
C VAL A 101 5.85 -3.65 -13.77
N ASP A 102 7.01 -3.27 -14.32
CA ASP A 102 8.08 -4.19 -14.74
C ASP A 102 9.38 -3.99 -13.94
N ARG A 103 9.56 -2.81 -13.35
CA ARG A 103 10.75 -2.42 -12.59
C ARG A 103 10.34 -1.74 -11.30
N TYR A 104 11.20 -1.79 -10.29
CA TYR A 104 11.02 -1.07 -9.03
C TYR A 104 12.28 -0.34 -8.62
N ASP A 105 12.12 0.64 -7.74
CA ASP A 105 13.21 1.37 -7.10
C ASP A 105 12.92 1.59 -5.61
N ASN A 106 13.88 2.16 -4.88
CA ASN A 106 13.75 2.38 -3.44
C ASN A 106 12.61 3.33 -3.07
N ARG A 107 12.23 4.26 -3.96
CA ARG A 107 11.15 5.21 -3.70
C ARG A 107 9.79 4.53 -3.81
N LEU A 108 9.59 3.69 -4.82
CA LEU A 108 8.39 2.86 -4.93
C LEU A 108 8.25 1.94 -3.73
N LEU A 109 9.35 1.31 -3.28
CA LEU A 109 9.37 0.51 -2.05
C LEU A 109 8.90 1.31 -0.82
N SER A 110 9.43 2.51 -0.60
CA SER A 110 9.00 3.36 0.52
C SER A 110 7.52 3.77 0.42
N LEU A 111 7.05 4.16 -0.77
CA LEU A 111 5.63 4.50 -0.99
C LEU A 111 4.72 3.28 -0.76
N ASN A 112 5.15 2.10 -1.20
CA ASN A 112 4.43 0.86 -0.94
C ASN A 112 4.32 0.59 0.57
N LEU A 113 5.41 0.74 1.33
CA LEU A 113 5.37 0.58 2.79
C LEU A 113 4.41 1.56 3.47
N LEU A 114 4.33 2.82 3.02
CA LEU A 114 3.36 3.80 3.56
C LEU A 114 1.91 3.40 3.28
N VAL A 115 1.64 2.88 2.08
CA VAL A 115 0.32 2.31 1.74
C VAL A 115 0.01 1.13 2.65
N LEU A 116 0.93 0.16 2.77
CA LEU A 116 0.74 -1.05 3.58
C LEU A 116 0.53 -0.73 5.06
N MET A 117 1.31 0.20 5.62
CA MET A 117 1.13 0.70 6.98
C MET A 117 -0.28 1.29 7.18
N SER A 118 -0.75 2.08 6.21
CA SER A 118 -2.08 2.70 6.29
C SER A 118 -3.21 1.67 6.15
N ILE A 119 -3.04 0.65 5.30
CA ILE A 119 -3.97 -0.47 5.19
C ILE A 119 -4.02 -1.29 6.49
N ALA A 120 -2.87 -1.60 7.07
CA ALA A 120 -2.78 -2.34 8.34
C ALA A 120 -3.40 -1.58 9.52
N PHE A 121 -3.59 -0.26 9.39
CA PHE A 121 -4.24 0.58 10.41
C PHE A 121 -5.79 0.61 10.28
N ILE A 122 -6.36 0.21 9.15
CA ILE A 122 -7.81 0.21 8.92
C ILE A 122 -8.59 -0.60 9.97
N PRO A 123 -8.15 -1.79 10.42
CA PRO A 123 -8.86 -2.54 11.46
C PRO A 123 -9.09 -1.74 12.74
N PHE A 124 -8.08 -1.02 13.19
CA PHE A 124 -8.20 -0.14 14.35
C PHE A 124 -9.19 1.02 14.09
N ALA A 125 -9.11 1.70 12.95
CA ALA A 125 -10.08 2.74 12.62
C ALA A 125 -11.51 2.19 12.57
N SER A 126 -11.68 0.96 12.08
CA SER A 126 -12.96 0.25 12.02
C SER A 126 -13.52 -0.06 13.41
N SER A 127 -12.68 -0.37 14.39
CA SER A 127 -13.14 -0.63 15.77
C SER A 127 -13.59 0.65 16.49
N VAL A 128 -12.96 1.80 16.18
CA VAL A 128 -13.38 3.10 16.74
C VAL A 128 -14.80 3.47 16.31
N ILE A 129 -15.15 3.29 15.03
CA ILE A 129 -16.49 3.57 14.50
C ILE A 129 -17.52 2.49 14.88
N SER A 130 -17.08 1.25 15.13
CA SER A 130 -17.98 0.17 15.54
C SER A 130 -18.50 0.33 16.97
N VAL A 131 -17.66 0.84 17.88
CA VAL A 131 -18.00 1.06 19.29
C VAL A 131 -18.83 2.33 19.47
N SER A 132 -18.56 3.38 18.69
CA SER A 132 -19.28 4.64 18.82
C SER A 132 -19.65 5.20 17.45
N SER A 133 -20.94 5.38 17.19
CA SER A 133 -21.45 6.09 15.99
C SER A 133 -21.40 7.61 16.18
N THR A 134 -20.41 8.09 16.92
CA THR A 134 -20.22 9.52 17.19
C THR A 134 -19.62 10.23 15.99
N ARG A 135 -19.88 11.53 15.86
CA ARG A 135 -19.31 12.35 14.78
C ARG A 135 -17.77 12.26 14.75
N SER A 136 -17.12 12.26 15.91
CA SER A 136 -15.66 12.13 16.02
C SER A 136 -15.15 10.80 15.48
N ALA A 137 -15.80 9.68 15.82
CA ALA A 137 -15.43 8.36 15.30
C ALA A 137 -15.62 8.25 13.79
N THR A 138 -16.71 8.80 13.25
CA THR A 138 -16.93 8.87 11.80
C THR A 138 -15.87 9.72 11.10
N ILE A 139 -15.54 10.90 11.65
CA ILE A 139 -14.47 11.77 11.11
C ILE A 139 -13.13 11.04 11.16
N PHE A 140 -12.82 10.35 12.26
CA PHE A 140 -11.58 9.60 12.41
C PHE A 140 -11.44 8.51 11.33
N TYR A 141 -12.47 7.68 11.17
CA TYR A 141 -12.50 6.66 10.11
C TYR A 141 -12.34 7.28 8.71
N ALA A 142 -13.08 8.36 8.42
CA ALA A 142 -12.99 9.05 7.14
C ALA A 142 -11.58 9.63 6.87
N LEU A 143 -10.93 10.22 7.89
CA LEU A 143 -9.56 10.71 7.78
C LEU A 143 -8.59 9.57 7.50
N THR A 144 -8.75 8.41 8.15
CA THR A 144 -7.97 7.21 7.81
C THR A 144 -8.14 6.83 6.34
N MET A 145 -9.37 6.83 5.83
CA MET A 145 -9.62 6.54 4.40
C MET A 145 -8.98 7.55 3.46
N VAL A 146 -8.97 8.83 3.83
CA VAL A 146 -8.30 9.90 3.07
C VAL A 146 -6.79 9.67 3.05
N VAL A 147 -6.17 9.33 4.18
CA VAL A 147 -4.72 9.05 4.25
C VAL A 147 -4.35 7.84 3.38
N VAL A 148 -5.11 6.74 3.48
CA VAL A 148 -4.91 5.55 2.64
C VAL A 148 -5.00 5.93 1.17
N SER A 149 -6.05 6.66 0.79
CA SER A 149 -6.29 7.08 -0.59
C SER A 149 -5.20 8.03 -1.11
N LEU A 150 -4.71 8.93 -0.25
CA LEU A 150 -3.64 9.87 -0.58
C LEU A 150 -2.34 9.11 -0.92
N PHE A 151 -1.90 8.20 -0.06
CA PHE A 151 -0.68 7.42 -0.33
C PHE A 151 -0.84 6.49 -1.52
N PHE A 152 -2.02 5.88 -1.68
CA PHE A 152 -2.30 5.01 -2.82
C PHE A 152 -2.30 5.78 -4.15
N THR A 153 -2.79 7.02 -4.13
CA THR A 153 -2.75 7.94 -5.28
C THR A 153 -1.33 8.43 -5.55
N ALA A 154 -0.60 8.85 -4.52
CA ALA A 154 0.78 9.30 -4.65
C ALA A 154 1.68 8.20 -5.25
N MET A 155 1.53 6.96 -4.78
CA MET A 155 2.21 5.80 -5.36
C MET A 155 1.87 5.60 -6.83
N TRP A 156 0.60 5.73 -7.20
CA TRP A 156 0.18 5.56 -8.59
C TRP A 156 0.69 6.67 -9.51
N VAL A 157 0.61 7.93 -9.07
CA VAL A 157 1.18 9.08 -9.79
C VAL A 157 2.68 8.88 -9.96
N TYR A 158 3.39 8.39 -8.95
CA TYR A 158 4.82 8.09 -9.05
C TYR A 158 5.11 7.02 -10.13
N ILE A 159 4.34 5.94 -10.16
CA ILE A 159 4.51 4.85 -11.13
C ILE A 159 4.28 5.36 -12.57
N THR A 160 3.29 6.24 -12.79
CA THR A 160 2.90 6.70 -14.13
C THR A 160 3.68 7.93 -14.61
N HIS A 161 4.16 8.79 -13.72
CA HIS A 161 4.81 10.06 -14.08
C HIS A 161 6.01 9.89 -15.03
N ASP A 162 6.83 8.85 -14.81
CA ASP A 162 8.05 8.67 -15.59
C ASP A 162 7.90 7.64 -16.72
N ASN A 163 6.83 6.83 -16.79
CA ASN A 163 6.68 5.63 -17.65
C ASN A 163 7.85 4.62 -17.59
N ARG A 164 8.91 4.89 -16.81
CA ARG A 164 10.15 4.10 -16.71
C ARG A 164 9.96 2.80 -15.94
N LEU A 165 8.91 2.71 -15.13
CA LEU A 165 8.56 1.54 -14.33
C LEU A 165 7.50 0.67 -15.00
N LEU A 166 6.81 1.18 -16.02
CA LEU A 166 5.75 0.48 -16.73
C LEU A 166 6.34 -0.45 -17.78
N LYS A 167 5.64 -1.57 -18.04
CA LYS A 167 5.98 -2.46 -19.16
C LYS A 167 6.02 -1.66 -20.47
N PRO A 168 7.07 -1.81 -21.30
CA PRO A 168 7.08 -1.22 -22.63
C PRO A 168 5.85 -1.72 -23.40
N ASP A 169 5.11 -0.79 -23.99
CA ASP A 169 3.93 -1.11 -24.80
C ASP A 169 4.31 -2.12 -25.91
N ILE A 170 3.67 -3.29 -25.89
CA ILE A 170 3.89 -4.38 -26.84
C ILE A 170 3.43 -3.97 -28.26
N SER A 171 2.73 -2.83 -28.39
CA SER A 171 2.32 -2.26 -29.69
C SER A 171 3.49 -2.00 -30.66
N GLN A 172 4.72 -1.82 -30.18
CA GLN A 172 5.90 -1.60 -31.03
C GLN A 172 6.52 -2.90 -31.57
N GLN A 173 6.32 -4.07 -30.93
CA GLN A 173 6.83 -5.35 -31.44
C GLN A 173 6.01 -5.91 -32.61
N ARG A 174 4.74 -5.54 -32.71
CA ARG A 174 3.88 -6.00 -33.82
C ARG A 174 4.23 -5.31 -35.15
N LYS A 175 4.75 -4.07 -35.11
CA LYS A 175 5.20 -3.34 -36.30
C LYS A 175 6.56 -3.81 -36.85
N GLN A 176 7.35 -4.59 -36.11
CA GLN A 176 8.67 -5.09 -36.57
C GLN A 176 8.63 -6.53 -37.10
N ARG A 177 7.51 -7.25 -36.93
CA ARG A 177 7.34 -8.61 -37.50
C ARG A 177 6.55 -8.64 -38.81
N GLU A 178 6.09 -7.48 -39.29
CA GLU A 178 5.36 -7.33 -40.55
C GLU A 178 6.20 -6.62 -41.64
N PHE A 179 7.52 -6.55 -41.48
CA PHE A 179 8.46 -6.14 -42.54
C PHE A 179 9.56 -7.18 -42.73
#